data_AF-A0A2W7MZ95-F1
#
_entry.id   AF-A0A2W7MZ95-F1
#
_cell.length_a   1.000
_cell.length_b   1.000
_cell.length_c   1.000
_cell.angle_alpha   90.00
_cell.angle_beta   90.00
_cell.angle_gamma   90.00
#
_symmetry.space_group_name_H-M   'P 1'
#
loop_
_entity.id
_entity.type
_entity.pdbx_description
1 polymer ?
#
loop_
_entity_poly.entity_id
_entity_poly.type
_entity_poly.pdbx_seq_one_letter_code
_entity_poly.pdbx_strand_id
1 'polypeptide(L)' 'MKEERATPLRQRMIEDMRIRGMGDKAQKSHIRAIKDFAAFLGRSPDTATPEDLRAYQLHMTDTGVTPST' A
#
# COMPACT_ATOMS: atom_id res chain seq x y z
N MET A 1 -3.02 -20.01 -12.24
CA MET A 1 -2.46 -18.66 -11.98
C MET A 1 -1.72 -18.76 -10.67
N LYS A 2 -0.41 -18.47 -10.63
CA LYS A 2 0.38 -18.60 -9.39
C LYS A 2 -0.19 -17.59 -8.41
N GLU A 3 -0.93 -18.10 -7.44
CA GLU A 3 -1.21 -17.40 -6.19
C GLU A 3 0.16 -17.22 -5.54
N GLU A 4 0.87 -16.14 -5.94
CA GLU A 4 1.99 -15.61 -5.19
C GLU A 4 1.52 -15.59 -3.75
N ARG A 5 2.07 -16.50 -2.93
CA ARG A 5 1.68 -16.73 -1.54
C ARG A 5 1.44 -15.37 -0.89
N ALA A 6 0.17 -15.00 -0.76
CA ALA A 6 -0.17 -13.67 -0.29
C ALA A 6 0.46 -13.54 1.10
N THR A 7 1.33 -12.55 1.29
CA THR A 7 1.91 -12.33 2.61
C THR A 7 0.77 -12.15 3.61
N PRO A 8 0.92 -12.56 4.88
CA PRO A 8 -0.13 -12.39 5.89
C PRO A 8 -0.62 -10.93 6.02
N LEU A 9 0.24 -9.96 5.71
CA LEU A 9 -0.12 -8.55 5.61
C LEU A 9 -1.08 -8.26 4.46
N ARG A 10 -0.81 -8.81 3.27
CA ARG A 10 -1.64 -8.62 2.08
C ARG A 10 -3.06 -9.19 2.28
N GLN A 11 -3.18 -10.34 2.94
CA GLN A 11 -4.49 -10.92 3.24
C GLN A 11 -5.29 -10.03 4.20
N ARG A 12 -4.69 -9.66 5.34
CA ARG A 12 -5.31 -8.76 6.33
C ARG A 12 -5.80 -7.46 5.71
N MET A 13 -4.97 -6.84 4.86
CA MET A 13 -5.38 -5.64 4.15
C MET A 13 -6.63 -5.88 3.30
N ILE A 14 -6.67 -6.93 2.46
CA ILE A 14 -7.83 -7.22 1.60
C ILE A 14 -9.09 -7.45 2.45
N GLU A 15 -8.96 -8.15 3.58
CA GLU A 15 -10.05 -8.36 4.53
C GLU A 15 -10.54 -7.04 5.12
N ASP A 16 -9.63 -6.16 5.57
CA ASP A 16 -9.97 -4.83 6.08
C ASP A 16 -10.68 -3.98 5.01
N MET A 17 -10.24 -4.05 3.75
CA MET A 17 -10.89 -3.35 2.65
C MET A 17 -12.32 -3.84 2.41
N ARG A 18 -12.53 -5.15 2.52
CA ARG A 18 -13.84 -5.78 2.38
C ARG A 18 -14.77 -5.41 3.55
N ILE A 19 -14.27 -5.42 4.78
CA ILE A 19 -15.00 -4.98 5.98
C ILE A 19 -15.47 -3.52 5.82
N ARG A 20 -14.62 -2.66 5.26
CA ARG A 20 -14.94 -1.25 4.99
C ARG A 20 -15.86 -1.03 3.78
N GLY A 21 -16.26 -2.09 3.07
CA GLY A 21 -17.12 -1.99 1.88
C GLY A 21 -16.46 -1.26 0.70
N MET A 22 -15.12 -1.26 0.60
CA MET A 22 -14.45 -0.61 -0.52
C MET A 22 -14.72 -1.36 -1.83
N GLY A 23 -15.12 -0.63 -2.87
CA GLY A 23 -15.33 -1.21 -4.20
C GLY A 23 -14.04 -1.65 -4.88
N ASP A 24 -14.13 -2.57 -5.84
CA ASP A 24 -12.98 -3.22 -6.51
C ASP A 24 -11.95 -2.23 -7.07
N LYS A 25 -12.40 -1.11 -7.63
CA LYS A 25 -11.51 -0.07 -8.16
C LYS A 25 -10.68 0.55 -7.04
N ALA A 26 -11.29 0.88 -5.91
CA ALA A 26 -10.61 1.43 -4.75
C ALA A 26 -9.63 0.41 -4.15
N GLN A 27 -10.03 -0.86 -4.05
CA GLN A 27 -9.15 -1.94 -3.58
C GLN A 27 -7.89 -2.08 -4.45
N LYS A 28 -8.06 -2.09 -5.78
CA LYS A 28 -6.93 -2.16 -6.73
C LYS A 28 -5.99 -0.97 -6.58
N SER A 29 -6.53 0.25 -6.45
CA SER A 29 -5.72 1.45 -6.22
C SER A 29 -4.95 1.38 -4.90
N HIS A 30 -5.58 0.91 -3.83
CA HIS A 30 -4.94 0.77 -2.52
C HIS A 30 -3.82 -0.28 -2.54
N ILE A 31 -4.04 -1.43 -3.18
CA ILE A 31 -3.00 -2.45 -3.36
C ILE A 31 -1.82 -1.89 -4.16
N ARG A 32 -2.07 -1.10 -5.20
CA ARG A 32 -1.01 -0.44 -5.97
C ARG A 32 -0.21 0.52 -5.10
N ALA A 33 -0.86 1.40 -4.35
CA ALA A 33 -0.19 2.34 -3.46
C ALA A 33 0.72 1.64 -2.44
N ILE A 34 0.31 0.49 -1.91
CA ILE A 34 1.11 -0.28 -0.96
C ILE A 34 2.30 -0.97 -1.63
N LYS A 35 2.15 -1.42 -2.89
CA LYS A 35 3.28 -1.94 -3.68
C LYS A 35 4.32 -0.85 -3.93
N ASP A 36 3.87 0.35 -4.29
CA ASP A 36 4.75 1.49 -4.53
C ASP A 36 5.48 1.89 -3.24
N PHE A 37 4.77 1.88 -2.10
CA PHE A 37 5.38 2.11 -0.79
C PHE A 37 6.43 1.04 -0.41
N ALA A 38 6.12 -0.25 -0.59
CA ALA A 38 7.08 -1.33 -0.34
C ALA A 38 8.32 -1.21 -1.24
N ALA A 39 8.15 -0.78 -2.48
CA ALA A 39 9.27 -0.51 -3.39
C ALA A 39 10.12 0.67 -2.92
N PHE A 40 9.51 1.75 -2.42
CA PHE A 40 10.22 2.87 -1.81
C PHE A 40 11.03 2.45 -0.57
N LEU A 41 10.45 1.61 0.30
CA LEU A 41 11.13 1.15 1.52
C LEU A 41 12.26 0.15 1.25
N GLY A 42 12.20 -0.59 0.13
CA GLY A 42 13.12 -1.70 -0.15
C GLY A 42 12.99 -2.88 0.82
N ARG A 43 11.97 -2.87 1.69
CA ARG A 43 11.68 -3.89 2.71
C ARG A 43 10.17 -4.05 2.88
N SER A 44 9.78 -5.06 3.65
CA SER A 44 8.37 -5.36 3.86
C SER A 44 7.67 -4.24 4.68
N PRO A 45 6.49 -3.75 4.24
CA PRO A 45 5.84 -2.57 4.82
C PRO A 45 5.22 -2.81 6.21
N ASP A 46 5.17 -4.06 6.69
CA ASP A 46 4.86 -4.39 8.10
C ASP A 46 5.92 -3.85 9.08
N THR A 47 7.12 -3.56 8.59
CA THR A 47 8.23 -3.01 9.39
C THR A 47 8.35 -1.48 9.31
N ALA A 48 7.41 -0.82 8.62
CA ALA A 48 7.42 0.62 8.43
C ALA A 48 7.19 1.37 9.75
N THR A 49 7.95 2.43 9.98
CA THR A 49 7.75 3.36 11.10
C THR A 49 7.00 4.61 10.66
N PRO A 50 6.52 5.45 11.60
CA PRO A 50 5.93 6.75 11.25
C PRO A 50 6.87 7.66 10.43
N GLU A 51 8.19 7.58 10.68
CA GLU A 51 9.21 8.33 9.94
C GLU A 51 9.31 7.86 8.48
N ASP A 52 9.21 6.55 8.24
CA ASP A 52 9.16 5.98 6.89
C ASP A 52 7.93 6.48 6.11
N LEU A 53 6.78 6.58 6.78
CA LEU A 53 5.56 7.13 6.18
C LEU A 53 5.72 8.60 5.81
N ARG A 54 6.33 9.40 6.70
CA ARG A 54 6.63 10.81 6.42
C ARG A 54 7.60 10.95 5.24
N ALA A 55 8.65 10.13 5.18
CA ALA A 55 9.60 10.14 4.08
C ALA A 55 8.93 9.78 2.75
N TYR A 56 8.03 8.80 2.75
CA TYR A 56 7.27 8.44 1.56
C TYR A 56 6.30 9.54 1.10
N GLN A 57 5.61 10.20 2.03
CA GLN A 57 4.75 11.35 1.70
C GLN A 57 5.54 12.51 1.08
N LEU A 58 6.74 12.80 1.59
CA LEU A 58 7.63 13.78 0.99
C LEU A 58 8.06 13.35 -0.43
N HIS A 59 8.49 12.08 -0.60
CA HIS A 59 8.84 11.52 -1.90
C HIS A 59 7.70 11.63 -2.92
N MET A 60 6.47 11.33 -2.53
CA MET A 60 5.29 11.48 -3.40
C MET A 60 5.07 12.95 -3.81
N THR A 61 5.27 13.89 -2.88
CA THR A 61 5.14 15.33 -3.14
C THR A 61 6.21 15.81 -4.13
N ASP A 62 7.46 15.41 -3.94
CA ASP A 62 8.59 15.80 -4.79
C ASP A 62 8.51 15.19 -6.21
N THR A 63 7.92 14.02 -6.34
CA THR A 63 7.72 13.32 -7.62
C THR A 63 6.45 13.75 -8.37
N GLY A 64 5.68 14.70 -7.82
CA GLY A 64 4.43 15.20 -8.42
C GLY A 64 3.28 14.19 -8.36
N VAL A 65 3.39 13.14 -7.56
CA VAL A 65 2.32 12.16 -7.32
C VAL A 65 1.51 12.65 -6.13
N THR A 66 0.45 13.40 -6.37
CA THR A 66 -0.52 13.69 -5.30
C THR A 66 -1.36 12.44 -5.01
N PRO A 67 -1.53 12.03 -3.73
CA PRO A 67 -2.46 10.97 -3.43
C PRO A 67 -3.85 11.44 -3.85
N SER A 68 -4.50 10.69 -4.74
CA SER A 68 -5.88 10.97 -5.13
C SER A 68 -6.77 10.79 -3.91
N THR A 69 -7.21 11.90 -3.33
CA THR A 69 -8.25 11.99 -2.30
C THR A 69 -9.61 11.59 -2.85
#